data_AF-A0A4Y8CFK1-F1
#
_entry.id   AF-A0A4Y8CFK1-F1
#
_cell.length_a   1.000
_cell.length_b   1.000
_cell.length_c   1.000
_cell.angle_alpha   90.00
_cell.angle_beta   90.00
_cell.angle_gamma   90.00
#
_symmetry.space_group_name_H-M   'P 1'
#
loop_
_entity.id
_entity.type
_entity.pdbx_description
1 polymer ?
#
loop_
_entity_poly.entity_id
_entity_poly.type
_entity_poly.pdbx_seq_one_letter_code
_entity_poly.pdbx_strand_id
1 'polypeptide(L)'
;TDFADGAEKQGYDRAKAEDLWELIVKFAGYGFNKSHSAAYALITFQTAYLKTYYPSEFMAALLTSEENNVDKIAVYIDEMKKMNIKLLPPSINKAIREFSALEQDGKDAIIYGLGAIKSVGIPAVENLLEARQDGEFKDINDFLGKIDPTKINRRTLESLIKAGAFDEFGFTRKALFDNMENLSEASRKMAEVRKNAASSLFGEEELTSGVQVNFTPKNEEFEVMEKLGYEKEILGIYVSGHPLDRFYEQINAI
;
A
#
# COMPACT_ATOMS: atom_id res chain seq x y z
N THR A 1 -36.50 42.85 -26.12
CA THR A 1 -36.24 44.06 -26.93
C THR A 1 -35.11 44.89 -26.35
N ASP A 2 -35.01 45.01 -25.02
CA ASP A 2 -33.96 45.79 -24.33
C ASP A 2 -32.52 45.53 -24.81
N PHE A 3 -32.15 44.29 -25.12
CA PHE A 3 -30.84 43.93 -25.67
C PHE A 3 -30.59 44.56 -27.05
N ALA A 4 -31.57 44.46 -27.96
CA ALA A 4 -31.48 45.02 -29.32
C ALA A 4 -31.53 46.55 -29.30
N ASP A 5 -32.39 47.14 -28.45
CA ASP A 5 -32.47 48.59 -28.25
C ASP A 5 -31.15 49.17 -27.67
N GLY A 6 -30.49 48.42 -26.78
CA GLY A 6 -29.17 48.77 -26.24
C GLY A 6 -28.06 48.69 -27.29
N ALA A 7 -28.10 47.69 -28.17
CA ALA A 7 -27.15 47.52 -29.26
C ALA A 7 -27.27 48.63 -30.31
N GLU A 8 -28.49 49.02 -30.70
CA GLU A 8 -28.77 50.10 -31.66
C GLU A 8 -28.24 51.46 -31.17
N LYS A 9 -28.37 51.76 -29.87
CA LYS A 9 -27.80 52.96 -29.25
C LYS A 9 -26.27 53.00 -29.28
N GLN A 10 -25.61 51.85 -29.35
CA GLN A 10 -24.16 51.74 -29.51
C GLN A 10 -23.73 51.73 -31.00
N GLY A 11 -24.68 51.87 -31.94
CA GLY A 11 -24.42 51.91 -33.38
C GLY A 11 -24.37 50.54 -34.06
N TYR A 12 -24.85 49.47 -33.40
CA TYR A 12 -24.90 48.13 -33.99
C TYR A 12 -26.21 47.87 -34.74
N ASP A 13 -26.17 46.94 -35.70
CA ASP A 13 -27.34 46.51 -36.48
C ASP A 13 -28.36 45.76 -35.60
N ARG A 14 -29.62 46.21 -35.65
CA ARG A 14 -30.69 45.70 -34.79
C ARG A 14 -31.04 44.24 -35.09
N ALA A 15 -31.21 43.88 -36.36
CA ALA A 15 -31.62 42.54 -36.76
C ALA A 15 -30.58 41.50 -36.32
N LYS A 16 -29.29 41.81 -36.48
CA LYS A 16 -28.20 40.95 -35.98
C LYS A 16 -28.18 40.82 -34.46
N ALA A 17 -28.55 41.87 -33.72
CA ALA A 17 -28.62 41.81 -32.26
C ALA A 17 -29.76 40.91 -31.77
N GLU A 18 -30.91 40.92 -32.47
CA GLU A 18 -32.02 40.01 -32.19
C GLU A 18 -31.64 38.54 -32.48
N ASP A 19 -31.00 38.28 -33.62
CA ASP A 19 -30.48 36.93 -33.95
C ASP A 19 -29.44 36.43 -32.93
N LEU A 20 -28.52 37.29 -32.48
CA LEU A 20 -27.53 36.96 -31.45
C LEU A 20 -28.19 36.66 -30.10
N TRP A 21 -29.24 37.39 -29.74
CA TRP A 21 -29.98 37.16 -28.50
C TRP A 21 -30.63 35.77 -28.49
N GLU A 22 -31.27 35.37 -29.58
CA GLU A 22 -31.84 34.01 -29.72
C GLU A 22 -30.76 32.92 -29.56
N LEU A 23 -29.55 33.17 -30.09
CA LEU A 23 -28.42 32.27 -29.91
C LEU A 23 -27.97 32.20 -28.43
N ILE A 24 -27.88 33.35 -27.74
CA ILE A 24 -27.56 33.41 -26.31
C ILE A 24 -28.58 32.62 -25.48
N VAL A 25 -29.88 32.82 -25.72
CA VAL A 25 -30.96 32.10 -25.02
C VAL A 25 -30.86 30.59 -25.26
N LYS A 26 -30.58 30.17 -26.50
CA LYS A 26 -30.37 28.76 -26.83
C LYS A 26 -29.17 28.16 -26.10
N PHE A 27 -28.04 28.88 -26.03
CA PHE A 27 -26.85 28.42 -25.31
C PHE A 27 -27.01 28.48 -23.79
N ALA A 28 -27.81 29.40 -23.25
CA ALA A 28 -28.01 29.53 -21.82
C ALA A 28 -28.56 28.25 -21.17
N GLY A 29 -29.34 27.45 -21.92
CA GLY A 29 -29.80 26.13 -21.46
C GLY A 29 -28.69 25.10 -21.21
N TYR A 30 -27.52 25.28 -21.82
CA TYR A 30 -26.33 24.43 -21.65
C TYR A 30 -25.11 25.21 -21.14
N GLY A 31 -25.31 26.47 -20.75
CA GLY A 31 -24.26 27.34 -20.25
C GLY A 31 -23.72 26.79 -18.94
N PHE A 32 -22.40 26.59 -18.88
CA PHE A 32 -21.76 26.04 -17.69
C PHE A 32 -21.05 27.11 -16.89
N ASN A 33 -21.03 26.97 -15.58
CA ASN A 33 -20.39 27.94 -14.70
C ASN A 33 -18.86 27.88 -14.85
N LYS A 34 -18.27 28.96 -15.38
CA LYS A 34 -16.83 29.02 -15.67
C LYS A 34 -15.96 28.98 -14.41
N SER A 35 -16.35 29.65 -13.32
CA SER A 35 -15.53 29.66 -12.10
C SER A 35 -15.47 28.28 -11.45
N HIS A 36 -16.59 27.55 -11.40
CA HIS A 36 -16.63 26.17 -10.94
C HIS A 36 -15.77 25.25 -11.83
N SER A 37 -15.92 25.34 -13.16
CA SER A 37 -15.15 24.52 -14.10
C SER A 37 -13.65 24.76 -13.99
N ALA A 38 -13.24 26.03 -13.90
CA ALA A 38 -11.83 26.39 -13.83
C ALA A 38 -11.17 25.86 -12.56
N ALA A 39 -11.88 25.89 -11.42
CA ALA A 39 -11.37 25.35 -10.17
C ALA A 39 -11.11 23.83 -10.25
N TYR A 40 -12.06 23.06 -10.80
CA TYR A 40 -11.87 21.61 -10.97
C TYR A 40 -10.84 21.27 -12.05
N ALA A 41 -10.79 22.02 -13.16
CA ALA A 41 -9.79 21.84 -14.19
C ALA A 41 -8.36 22.03 -13.66
N LEU A 42 -8.15 22.93 -12.71
CA LEU A 42 -6.86 23.10 -12.05
C LEU A 42 -6.46 21.84 -11.26
N ILE A 43 -7.39 21.23 -10.50
CA ILE A 43 -7.13 19.98 -9.78
C ILE A 43 -6.83 18.84 -10.76
N THR A 44 -7.59 18.72 -11.85
CA THR A 44 -7.33 17.73 -12.90
C THR A 44 -5.96 17.92 -13.55
N PHE A 45 -5.55 19.16 -13.80
CA PHE A 45 -4.21 19.45 -14.31
C PHE A 45 -3.13 19.07 -13.31
N GLN A 46 -3.31 19.37 -12.02
CA GLN A 46 -2.36 19.00 -10.97
C GLN A 46 -2.21 17.48 -10.83
N THR A 47 -3.30 16.71 -10.86
CA THR A 47 -3.23 15.25 -10.79
C THR A 47 -2.59 14.66 -12.04
N ALA A 48 -2.89 15.18 -13.23
CA ALA A 48 -2.23 14.78 -14.47
C ALA A 48 -0.74 15.10 -14.46
N TYR A 49 -0.35 16.27 -13.94
CA TYR A 49 1.05 16.67 -13.77
C TYR A 49 1.79 15.69 -12.86
N LEU A 50 1.24 15.38 -11.67
CA LEU A 50 1.84 14.43 -10.74
C LEU A 50 1.97 13.03 -11.35
N LYS A 51 0.92 12.53 -12.02
CA LYS A 51 0.98 11.23 -12.71
C LYS A 51 2.02 11.19 -13.84
N THR A 52 2.30 12.33 -14.47
CA THR A 52 3.26 12.41 -15.59
C THR A 52 4.71 12.46 -15.10
N TYR A 53 4.99 13.25 -14.06
CA TYR A 53 6.37 13.53 -13.61
C TYR A 53 6.78 12.76 -12.35
N TYR A 54 5.83 12.28 -11.55
CA TYR A 54 6.03 11.51 -10.31
C TYR A 54 5.09 10.30 -10.28
N PRO A 55 5.14 9.42 -11.30
CA PRO A 55 4.14 8.38 -11.48
C PRO A 55 4.10 7.39 -10.31
N SER A 56 5.26 7.00 -9.78
CA SER A 56 5.37 6.03 -8.70
C SER A 56 4.83 6.57 -7.38
N GLU A 57 5.19 7.79 -7.01
CA GLU A 57 4.68 8.48 -5.82
C GLU A 57 3.18 8.77 -5.93
N PHE A 58 2.72 9.19 -7.10
CA PHE A 58 1.30 9.44 -7.36
C PHE A 58 0.47 8.15 -7.23
N MET A 59 0.93 7.04 -7.80
CA MET A 59 0.24 5.75 -7.67
C MET A 59 0.29 5.22 -6.23
N ALA A 60 1.39 5.41 -5.51
CA ALA A 60 1.50 5.04 -4.10
C ALA A 60 0.51 5.83 -3.22
N ALA A 61 0.36 7.13 -3.48
CA ALA A 61 -0.63 7.98 -2.81
C ALA A 61 -2.07 7.54 -3.12
N LEU A 62 -2.37 7.19 -4.39
CA LEU A 62 -3.68 6.67 -4.77
C LEU A 62 -4.02 5.36 -4.07
N LEU A 63 -3.09 4.41 -4.03
CA LEU A 63 -3.25 3.13 -3.32
C LEU A 63 -3.52 3.37 -1.83
N THR A 64 -2.76 4.27 -1.21
CA THR A 64 -2.93 4.64 0.21
C THR A 64 -4.30 5.27 0.47
N SER A 65 -4.77 6.16 -0.41
CA SER A 65 -6.08 6.82 -0.24
C SER A 65 -7.27 5.86 -0.31
N GLU A 66 -7.09 4.72 -0.98
CA GLU A 66 -8.12 3.70 -1.17
C GLU A 66 -7.73 2.36 -0.51
N GLU A 67 -6.88 2.37 0.52
CA GLU A 67 -6.33 1.17 1.18
C GLU A 67 -7.41 0.18 1.69
N ASN A 68 -8.62 0.70 1.92
CA ASN A 68 -9.77 -0.08 2.38
C ASN A 68 -10.72 -0.52 1.26
N ASN A 69 -10.44 -0.19 0.00
CA ASN A 69 -11.27 -0.50 -1.17
C ASN A 69 -10.53 -1.41 -2.16
N VAL A 70 -10.71 -2.72 -1.98
CA VAL A 70 -10.04 -3.76 -2.77
C VAL A 70 -10.30 -3.64 -4.27
N ASP A 71 -11.53 -3.24 -4.66
CA ASP A 71 -11.89 -3.10 -6.08
C ASP A 71 -11.10 -1.96 -6.74
N LYS A 72 -10.95 -0.82 -6.04
CA LYS A 72 -10.13 0.30 -6.55
C LYS A 72 -8.64 -0.03 -6.55
N ILE A 73 -8.14 -0.71 -5.52
CA ILE A 73 -6.74 -1.17 -5.49
C ILE A 73 -6.45 -2.04 -6.71
N ALA A 74 -7.34 -2.97 -7.06
CA ALA A 74 -7.17 -3.82 -8.25
C ALA A 74 -7.07 -2.98 -9.54
N VAL A 75 -7.94 -1.98 -9.70
CA VAL A 75 -7.90 -1.05 -10.85
C VAL A 75 -6.57 -0.28 -10.91
N TYR A 76 -6.07 0.21 -9.78
CA TYR A 76 -4.80 0.93 -9.72
C TYR A 76 -3.60 0.04 -10.01
N ILE A 77 -3.62 -1.21 -9.56
CA ILE A 77 -2.57 -2.19 -9.87
C ILE A 77 -2.53 -2.49 -11.38
N ASP A 78 -3.69 -2.64 -12.02
CA ASP A 78 -3.74 -2.84 -13.47
C ASP A 78 -3.25 -1.62 -14.24
N GLU A 79 -3.46 -0.41 -13.72
CA GLU A 79 -2.87 0.81 -14.27
C GLU A 79 -1.35 0.85 -14.06
N MET A 80 -0.85 0.49 -12.88
CA MET A 80 0.59 0.38 -12.59
C MET A 80 1.28 -0.60 -13.56
N LYS A 81 0.65 -1.75 -13.86
CA LYS A 81 1.16 -2.71 -14.85
C LYS A 81 1.36 -2.06 -16.22
N LYS A 82 0.40 -1.25 -16.69
CA LYS A 82 0.53 -0.51 -17.97
C LYS A 82 1.63 0.54 -17.93
N MET A 83 1.89 1.09 -16.75
CA MET A 83 2.97 2.06 -16.49
C MET A 83 4.33 1.39 -16.24
N ASN A 84 4.42 0.06 -16.26
CA ASN A 84 5.60 -0.74 -15.90
C ASN A 84 6.11 -0.52 -14.46
N ILE A 85 5.22 -0.15 -13.55
CA ILE A 85 5.53 0.01 -12.12
C ILE A 85 5.16 -1.29 -11.41
N LYS A 86 6.13 -1.91 -10.72
CA LYS A 86 5.89 -3.17 -10.02
C LYS A 86 5.35 -2.93 -8.61
N LEU A 87 4.34 -3.69 -8.19
CA LEU A 87 3.96 -3.78 -6.79
C LEU A 87 4.77 -4.89 -6.10
N LEU A 88 5.46 -4.54 -5.02
CA LEU A 88 6.24 -5.45 -4.21
C LEU A 88 5.45 -5.88 -2.98
N PRO A 89 5.66 -7.11 -2.47
CA PRO A 89 5.10 -7.50 -1.18
C PRO A 89 5.60 -6.58 -0.06
N PRO A 90 4.88 -6.50 1.06
CA PRO A 90 5.38 -5.78 2.22
C PRO A 90 6.73 -6.36 2.67
N SER A 91 7.56 -5.54 3.31
CA SER A 91 8.82 -5.96 3.94
C SER A 91 8.87 -5.36 5.33
N ILE A 92 9.28 -6.16 6.30
CA ILE A 92 9.43 -5.71 7.68
C ILE A 92 10.47 -4.59 7.79
N ASN A 93 11.54 -4.63 6.98
CA ASN A 93 12.62 -3.65 6.98
C ASN A 93 12.44 -2.44 6.05
N LYS A 94 11.56 -2.50 5.05
CA LYS A 94 11.42 -1.41 4.05
C LYS A 94 10.06 -0.72 4.06
N ALA A 95 8.98 -1.46 4.31
CA ALA A 95 7.64 -0.89 4.26
C ALA A 95 7.38 0.06 5.43
N ILE A 96 6.52 1.06 5.18
CA ILE A 96 5.97 1.96 6.20
C ILE A 96 4.47 1.71 6.33
N ARG A 97 3.73 2.58 7.03
CA ARG A 97 2.26 2.46 7.13
C ARG A 97 1.60 2.48 5.76
N GLU A 98 1.97 3.47 4.95
CA GLU A 98 1.38 3.77 3.65
C GLU A 98 2.10 3.00 2.55
N PHE A 99 1.50 2.93 1.36
CA PHE A 99 2.23 2.47 0.18
C PHE A 99 3.31 3.51 -0.14
N SER A 100 4.52 3.07 -0.46
CA SER A 100 5.63 3.97 -0.77
C SER A 100 6.34 3.58 -2.06
N ALA A 101 6.72 4.60 -2.82
CA ALA A 101 7.55 4.44 -4.00
C ALA A 101 8.99 4.11 -3.60
N LEU A 102 9.61 3.19 -4.32
CA LEU A 102 11.03 2.88 -4.20
C LEU A 102 11.57 2.41 -5.55
N GLU A 103 12.89 2.36 -5.66
CA GLU A 103 13.56 1.78 -6.83
C GLU A 103 14.02 0.36 -6.51
N GLN A 104 13.68 -0.60 -7.36
CA GLN A 104 14.21 -1.95 -7.30
C GLN A 104 14.82 -2.33 -8.66
N ASP A 105 16.09 -2.73 -8.65
CA ASP A 105 16.83 -3.16 -9.84
C ASP A 105 16.82 -2.12 -10.99
N GLY A 106 16.93 -0.83 -10.66
CA GLY A 106 16.91 0.25 -11.65
C GLY A 106 15.52 0.60 -12.18
N LYS A 107 14.46 0.10 -11.55
CA LYS A 107 13.07 0.27 -11.98
C LYS A 107 12.18 0.77 -10.85
N ASP A 108 11.23 1.61 -11.25
CA ASP A 108 10.15 2.10 -10.42
C ASP A 108 9.31 0.95 -9.85
N ALA A 109 9.17 0.95 -8.53
CA ALA A 109 8.34 0.01 -7.80
C ALA A 109 7.61 0.70 -6.64
N ILE A 110 6.56 0.05 -6.17
CA ILE A 110 5.82 0.46 -4.99
C ILE A 110 5.84 -0.70 -4.01
N ILE A 111 6.19 -0.44 -2.77
CA ILE A 111 6.08 -1.44 -1.70
C ILE A 111 4.73 -1.36 -1.01
N TYR A 112 4.18 -2.52 -0.71
CA TYR A 112 2.91 -2.64 -0.02
C TYR A 112 2.99 -2.02 1.38
N GLY A 113 2.04 -1.14 1.73
CA GLY A 113 1.97 -0.51 3.03
C GLY A 113 1.55 -1.48 4.14
N LEU A 114 2.23 -1.44 5.29
CA LEU A 114 1.91 -2.30 6.43
C LEU A 114 0.51 -2.03 7.00
N GLY A 115 0.01 -0.80 6.86
CA GLY A 115 -1.33 -0.40 7.30
C GLY A 115 -2.46 -1.00 6.47
N ALA A 116 -2.18 -1.40 5.24
CA ALA A 116 -3.15 -2.03 4.33
C ALA A 116 -3.22 -3.55 4.50
N ILE A 117 -2.44 -4.15 5.41
CA ILE A 117 -2.47 -5.58 5.71
C ILE A 117 -3.60 -5.86 6.71
N LYS A 118 -4.52 -6.76 6.35
CA LYS A 118 -5.61 -7.15 7.24
C LYS A 118 -5.09 -7.67 8.58
N SER A 119 -5.68 -7.21 9.67
CA SER A 119 -5.27 -7.53 11.06
C SER A 119 -3.93 -6.93 11.51
N VAL A 120 -3.32 -6.03 10.74
CA VAL A 120 -2.18 -5.20 11.19
C VAL A 120 -2.70 -3.80 11.53
N GLY A 121 -2.88 -3.53 12.82
CA GLY A 121 -3.39 -2.24 13.30
C GLY A 121 -2.30 -1.17 13.40
N ILE A 122 -2.72 0.09 13.55
CA ILE A 122 -1.82 1.24 13.77
C ILE A 122 -0.80 0.98 14.90
N PRO A 123 -1.18 0.47 16.09
CA PRO A 123 -0.21 0.23 17.16
C PRO A 123 0.89 -0.78 16.80
N ALA A 124 0.59 -1.75 15.93
CA ALA A 124 1.56 -2.73 15.46
C ALA A 124 2.57 -2.07 14.50
N VAL A 125 2.10 -1.23 13.59
CA VAL A 125 2.96 -0.51 12.64
C VAL A 125 3.85 0.49 13.37
N GLU A 126 3.29 1.27 14.30
CA GLU A 126 4.06 2.23 15.10
C GLU A 126 5.16 1.53 15.91
N ASN A 127 4.85 0.41 16.57
CA ASN A 127 5.83 -0.35 17.32
C ASN A 127 6.94 -0.91 16.44
N LEU A 128 6.60 -1.38 15.24
CA LEU A 128 7.57 -1.88 14.28
C LEU A 128 8.50 -0.77 13.80
N LEU A 129 7.96 0.42 13.48
CA LEU A 129 8.75 1.56 13.04
C LEU A 129 9.64 2.11 14.17
N GLU A 130 9.15 2.12 15.40
CA GLU A 130 9.93 2.46 16.61
C GLU A 130 11.08 1.47 16.80
N ALA A 131 10.80 0.16 16.74
CA ALA A 131 11.80 -0.90 16.86
C ALA A 131 12.87 -0.88 15.76
N ARG A 132 12.61 -0.25 14.61
CA ARG A 132 13.54 -0.08 13.49
C ARG A 132 14.44 1.16 13.61
N GLN A 133 14.21 2.05 14.57
CA GLN A 133 15.07 3.23 14.75
C GLN A 133 16.51 2.84 15.09
N ASP A 134 16.69 1.69 15.75
CA ASP A 134 18.00 1.10 16.09
C ASP A 134 18.64 0.32 14.92
N GLY A 135 18.04 0.35 13.73
CA GLY A 135 18.50 -0.32 12.52
C GLY A 135 17.57 -1.44 12.03
N GLU A 136 17.89 -1.98 10.85
CA GLU A 136 17.15 -3.09 10.25
C GLU A 136 17.18 -4.35 11.13
N PHE A 137 16.09 -5.12 11.09
CA PHE A 137 16.00 -6.44 11.67
C PHE A 137 16.86 -7.42 10.88
N LYS A 138 17.80 -8.07 11.56
CA LYS A 138 18.73 -9.02 10.95
C LYS A 138 18.08 -10.35 10.59
N ASP A 139 17.22 -10.84 11.48
CA ASP A 139 16.51 -12.09 11.34
C ASP A 139 15.21 -12.07 12.19
N ILE A 140 14.50 -13.19 12.21
CA ILE A 140 13.26 -13.32 12.97
C ILE A 140 13.49 -13.21 14.49
N ASN A 141 14.63 -13.65 15.03
CA ASN A 141 14.92 -13.55 16.46
C ASN A 141 15.17 -12.08 16.85
N ASP A 142 15.91 -11.34 16.03
CA ASP A 142 16.15 -9.91 16.22
C ASP A 142 14.83 -9.13 16.16
N PHE A 143 13.94 -9.47 15.21
CA PHE A 143 12.59 -8.91 15.15
C PHE A 143 11.81 -9.17 16.45
N LEU A 144 11.66 -10.44 16.86
CA LEU A 144 10.93 -10.81 18.07
C LEU A 144 11.54 -10.20 19.35
N GLY A 145 12.86 -10.02 19.36
CA GLY A 145 13.63 -9.44 20.45
C GLY A 145 13.46 -7.93 20.61
N LYS A 146 12.93 -7.23 19.59
CA LYS A 146 12.75 -5.76 19.59
C LYS A 146 11.29 -5.32 19.63
N ILE A 147 10.34 -6.12 19.16
CA ILE A 147 8.91 -5.76 19.17
C ILE A 147 8.25 -5.91 20.55
N ASP A 148 7.07 -5.31 20.70
CA ASP A 148 6.15 -5.49 21.82
C ASP A 148 5.05 -6.51 21.47
N PRO A 149 5.00 -7.69 22.11
CA PRO A 149 4.02 -8.75 21.82
C PRO A 149 2.57 -8.37 22.15
N THR A 150 2.34 -7.29 22.91
CA THR A 150 0.99 -6.78 23.17
C THR A 150 0.44 -6.01 21.97
N LYS A 151 1.32 -5.34 21.21
CA LYS A 151 0.98 -4.59 19.98
C LYS A 151 1.04 -5.49 18.74
N ILE A 152 2.04 -6.38 18.66
CA ILE A 152 2.18 -7.38 17.60
C ILE A 152 1.89 -8.76 18.19
N ASN A 153 0.59 -9.07 18.27
CA ASN A 153 0.13 -10.35 18.79
C ASN A 153 0.22 -11.47 17.72
N ARG A 154 -0.12 -12.71 18.11
CA ARG A 154 -0.11 -13.88 17.22
C ARG A 154 -0.85 -13.66 15.90
N ARG A 155 -2.02 -13.01 15.92
CA ARG A 155 -2.82 -12.77 14.71
C ARG A 155 -2.14 -11.77 13.78
N THR A 156 -1.52 -10.73 14.35
CA THR A 156 -0.71 -9.76 13.58
C THR A 156 0.48 -10.47 12.95
N LEU A 157 1.20 -11.30 13.72
CA LEU A 157 2.36 -12.05 13.24
C LEU A 157 1.98 -13.02 12.11
N GLU A 158 0.86 -13.73 12.25
CA GLU A 158 0.30 -14.60 11.21
C GLU A 158 -0.02 -13.83 9.92
N SER A 159 -0.62 -12.66 10.04
CA SER A 159 -0.96 -11.83 8.88
C SER A 159 0.29 -11.31 8.18
N LEU A 160 1.32 -10.89 8.93
CA LEU A 160 2.62 -10.47 8.37
C LEU A 160 3.33 -11.62 7.64
N ILE A 161 3.31 -12.84 8.19
CA ILE A 161 3.87 -14.04 7.55
C ILE A 161 3.12 -14.35 6.26
N LYS A 162 1.79 -14.42 6.29
CA LYS A 162 0.96 -14.70 5.11
C LYS A 162 1.13 -13.65 4.01
N ALA A 163 1.26 -12.38 4.40
CA ALA A 163 1.52 -11.25 3.51
C ALA A 163 2.91 -11.28 2.84
N GLY A 164 3.86 -12.03 3.40
CA GLY A 164 5.24 -12.08 2.91
C GLY A 164 6.17 -11.01 3.48
N ALA A 165 5.78 -10.36 4.59
CA ALA A 165 6.61 -9.32 5.23
C ALA A 165 7.98 -9.82 5.69
N PHE A 166 8.12 -11.13 5.89
CA PHE A 166 9.35 -11.80 6.35
C PHE A 166 10.08 -12.58 5.25
N ASP A 167 9.65 -12.49 3.98
CA ASP A 167 10.27 -13.23 2.86
C ASP A 167 11.76 -12.89 2.71
N GLU A 168 12.19 -11.70 3.17
CA GLU A 168 13.59 -11.26 3.18
C GLU A 168 14.50 -11.99 4.18
N PHE A 169 13.94 -12.72 5.15
CA PHE A 169 14.71 -13.51 6.12
C PHE A 169 15.10 -14.91 5.61
N GLY A 170 14.74 -15.26 4.37
CA GLY A 170 15.14 -16.52 3.73
C GLY A 170 14.40 -17.78 4.22
N PHE A 171 13.38 -17.63 5.07
CA PHE A 171 12.48 -18.71 5.46
C PHE A 171 11.26 -18.78 4.54
N THR A 172 10.74 -19.99 4.28
CA THR A 172 9.44 -20.13 3.61
C THR A 172 8.32 -19.64 4.52
N ARG A 173 7.24 -19.12 3.93
CA ARG A 173 6.10 -18.66 4.73
C ARG A 173 5.48 -19.82 5.51
N LYS A 174 5.44 -21.01 4.92
CA LYS A 174 5.00 -22.24 5.59
C LYS A 174 5.86 -22.59 6.81
N ALA A 175 7.19 -22.51 6.71
CA ALA A 175 8.07 -22.80 7.84
C ALA A 175 7.78 -21.86 9.03
N LEU A 176 7.61 -20.57 8.78
CA LEU A 176 7.26 -19.59 9.81
C LEU A 176 5.86 -19.85 10.38
N PHE A 177 4.89 -20.17 9.52
CA PHE A 177 3.52 -20.45 9.90
C PHE A 177 3.38 -21.69 10.80
N ASP A 178 4.05 -22.80 10.44
CA ASP A 178 4.03 -24.04 11.22
C ASP A 178 4.65 -23.87 12.62
N ASN A 179 5.54 -22.87 12.78
CA ASN A 179 6.21 -22.55 14.04
C ASN A 179 5.59 -21.36 14.79
N MET A 180 4.36 -20.96 14.44
CA MET A 180 3.69 -19.79 15.03
C MET A 180 3.61 -19.83 16.56
N GLU A 181 3.44 -21.02 17.16
CA GLU A 181 3.40 -21.18 18.62
C GLU A 181 4.74 -20.83 19.25
N ASN A 182 5.82 -21.40 18.72
CA ASN A 182 7.18 -21.16 19.18
C ASN A 182 7.58 -19.69 19.02
N LEU A 183 7.23 -19.08 17.88
CA LEU A 183 7.47 -17.66 17.62
C LEU A 183 6.73 -16.77 18.65
N SER A 184 5.44 -17.05 18.88
CA SER A 184 4.63 -16.27 19.83
C SER A 184 5.12 -16.44 21.27
N GLU A 185 5.55 -17.63 21.67
CA GLU A 185 6.05 -17.90 23.02
C GLU A 185 7.42 -17.23 23.23
N ALA A 186 8.31 -17.33 22.25
CA ALA A 186 9.62 -16.68 22.29
C ALA A 186 9.50 -15.15 22.35
N SER A 187 8.61 -14.56 21.56
CA SER A 187 8.35 -13.11 21.60
C SER A 187 7.97 -12.63 23.01
N ARG A 188 7.09 -13.37 23.70
CA ARG A 188 6.68 -13.07 25.07
C ARG A 188 7.84 -13.20 26.06
N LYS A 189 8.59 -14.31 25.98
CA LYS A 189 9.76 -14.55 26.84
C LYS A 189 10.84 -13.47 26.66
N MET A 190 11.15 -13.11 25.41
CA MET A 190 12.11 -12.04 25.09
C MET A 190 11.66 -10.68 25.63
N ALA A 191 10.37 -10.35 25.51
CA ALA A 191 9.83 -9.11 26.07
C ALA A 191 9.88 -9.07 27.60
N GLU A 192 9.61 -10.21 28.26
CA GLU A 192 9.72 -10.35 29.72
C GLU A 192 11.17 -10.18 30.20
N VAL A 193 12.12 -10.85 29.54
CA VAL A 193 13.55 -10.70 29.82
C VAL A 193 14.00 -9.24 29.67
N ARG A 194 13.59 -8.56 28.59
CA ARG A 194 13.93 -7.15 28.35
C ARG A 194 13.38 -6.23 29.43
N LYS A 195 12.14 -6.44 29.86
CA LYS A 195 11.51 -5.68 30.95
C LYS A 195 12.25 -5.89 32.28
N ASN A 196 12.67 -7.13 32.55
CA ASN A 196 13.42 -7.48 33.76
C ASN A 196 14.84 -6.89 33.72
N ALA A 197 15.50 -6.91 32.57
CA ALA A 197 16.82 -6.29 32.37
C ALA A 197 16.78 -4.77 32.56
N ALA A 198 15.76 -4.09 32.01
CA ALA A 198 15.57 -2.65 32.23
C ALA A 198 15.27 -2.28 33.69
N SER A 199 14.82 -3.24 34.50
CA SER A 199 14.57 -3.07 35.94
C SER A 199 15.78 -3.49 36.80
N SER A 200 16.80 -4.12 36.21
CA SER A 200 18.01 -4.60 36.89
C SER A 200 19.10 -3.52 36.83
N LEU A 201 19.74 -3.26 37.97
CA LEU A 201 20.86 -2.32 38.06
C LEU A 201 22.20 -2.92 37.56
N PHE A 202 22.20 -4.20 37.14
CA PHE A 202 23.39 -4.95 36.73
C PHE A 202 23.24 -5.45 35.29
N GLY A 203 24.21 -5.06 34.45
CA GLY A 203 24.65 -5.66 33.18
C GLY A 203 23.58 -6.10 32.17
N GLU A 204 23.32 -5.26 31.15
CA GLU A 204 22.46 -5.59 30.00
C GLU A 204 22.92 -6.83 29.19
N GLU A 205 24.21 -7.16 29.24
CA GLU A 205 24.83 -8.18 28.37
C GLU A 205 24.61 -9.64 28.83
N GLU A 206 24.35 -9.89 30.12
CA GLU A 206 24.28 -11.26 30.68
C GLU A 206 22.84 -11.83 30.74
N LEU A 207 21.81 -10.97 30.63
CA LEU A 207 20.40 -11.36 30.69
C LEU A 207 19.78 -11.62 29.32
N THR A 208 20.32 -11.04 28.25
CA THR A 208 19.75 -11.08 26.88
C THR A 208 20.17 -12.31 26.08
N SER A 209 21.17 -13.06 26.55
CA SER A 209 21.76 -14.22 25.89
C SER A 209 21.08 -15.52 26.37
N GLY A 210 19.90 -15.87 25.82
CA GLY A 210 19.32 -17.17 26.14
C GLY A 210 18.03 -17.59 25.44
N VAL A 211 17.23 -16.67 24.93
CA VAL A 211 15.99 -17.02 24.22
C VAL A 211 16.24 -16.90 22.73
N GLN A 212 16.46 -18.02 22.06
CA GLN A 212 16.43 -18.12 20.60
C GLN A 212 15.27 -19.01 20.19
N VAL A 213 14.61 -18.66 19.10
CA VAL A 213 13.65 -19.55 18.46
C VAL A 213 14.45 -20.66 17.78
N ASN A 214 14.39 -21.86 18.35
CA ASN A 214 14.92 -23.05 17.71
C ASN A 214 14.04 -23.42 16.52
N PHE A 215 14.48 -23.06 15.32
CA PHE A 215 13.88 -23.52 14.07
C PHE A 215 14.59 -24.76 13.54
N THR A 216 13.82 -25.79 13.19
CA THR A 216 14.26 -26.77 12.21
C THR A 216 13.53 -26.43 10.90
N PRO A 217 14.15 -25.69 9.97
CA PRO A 217 13.45 -25.32 8.75
C PRO A 217 13.22 -26.58 7.91
N LYS A 218 11.97 -27.03 7.88
CA LYS A 218 11.51 -27.79 6.72
C LYS A 218 11.37 -26.78 5.60
N ASN A 219 12.23 -26.86 4.58
CA ASN A 219 12.21 -25.96 3.41
C ASN A 219 11.01 -26.23 2.47
N GLU A 220 9.92 -26.75 3.02
CA GLU A 220 8.66 -26.86 2.29
C GLU A 220 7.98 -25.50 2.30
N GLU A 221 7.45 -25.10 1.15
CA GLU A 221 6.59 -23.94 1.00
C GLU A 221 5.13 -24.40 0.81
N PHE A 222 4.18 -23.50 1.04
CA PHE A 222 2.78 -23.72 0.67
C PHE A 222 2.64 -24.04 -0.82
N GLU A 223 1.60 -24.78 -1.17
CA GLU A 223 1.23 -24.89 -2.58
C GLU A 223 0.91 -23.50 -3.14
N VAL A 224 1.25 -23.23 -4.41
CA VAL A 224 1.11 -21.88 -4.99
C VAL A 224 -0.32 -21.34 -4.83
N MET A 225 -1.35 -22.16 -5.03
CA MET A 225 -2.75 -21.74 -4.87
C MET A 225 -3.12 -21.41 -3.43
N GLU A 226 -2.56 -22.14 -2.47
CA GLU A 226 -2.76 -21.88 -1.05
C GLU A 226 -2.06 -20.58 -0.63
N LYS A 227 -0.81 -20.37 -1.07
CA LYS A 227 -0.05 -19.13 -0.85
C LYS A 227 -0.76 -17.92 -1.43
N LEU A 228 -1.22 -18.00 -2.69
CA LEU A 228 -2.00 -16.96 -3.35
C LEU A 228 -3.35 -16.75 -2.64
N GLY A 229 -3.97 -17.81 -2.12
CA GLY A 229 -5.17 -17.73 -1.29
C GLY A 229 -4.97 -16.86 -0.05
N TYR A 230 -3.86 -17.05 0.67
CA TYR A 230 -3.51 -16.22 1.82
C TYR A 230 -3.22 -14.77 1.46
N GLU A 231 -2.54 -14.51 0.34
CA GLU A 231 -2.33 -13.15 -0.15
C GLU A 231 -3.67 -12.47 -0.45
N LYS A 232 -4.58 -13.16 -1.16
CA LYS A 232 -5.91 -12.62 -1.45
C LYS A 232 -6.71 -12.35 -0.18
N GLU A 233 -6.60 -13.21 0.82
CA GLU A 233 -7.30 -13.06 2.10
C GLU A 233 -6.80 -11.86 2.93
N ILE A 234 -5.47 -11.69 2.98
CA ILE A 234 -4.80 -10.75 3.89
C ILE A 234 -4.50 -9.40 3.22
N LEU A 235 -4.15 -9.40 1.94
CA LEU A 235 -3.83 -8.22 1.14
C LEU A 235 -4.97 -7.81 0.22
N GLY A 236 -5.99 -8.66 0.02
CA GLY A 236 -7.07 -8.39 -0.93
C GLY A 236 -6.68 -8.61 -2.40
N ILE A 237 -5.41 -8.94 -2.68
CA ILE A 237 -4.84 -9.09 -4.03
C ILE A 237 -3.83 -10.24 -4.07
N TYR A 238 -3.47 -10.66 -5.28
CA TYR A 238 -2.33 -11.56 -5.51
C TYR A 238 -1.08 -10.73 -5.80
N VAL A 239 0.00 -10.95 -5.04
CA VAL A 239 1.24 -10.16 -5.16
C VAL A 239 2.39 -11.01 -5.69
N SER A 240 2.51 -12.26 -5.26
CA SER A 240 3.60 -13.15 -5.68
C SER A 240 3.39 -13.83 -7.03
N GLY A 241 2.19 -13.75 -7.61
CA GLY A 241 1.85 -14.31 -8.92
C GLY A 241 0.35 -14.18 -9.23
N HIS A 242 -0.13 -14.87 -10.26
CA HIS A 242 -1.54 -14.92 -10.61
C HIS A 242 -2.04 -16.38 -10.70
N PRO A 243 -3.28 -16.70 -10.24
CA PRO A 243 -3.81 -18.07 -10.30
C PRO A 243 -3.81 -18.70 -11.70
N LEU A 244 -3.93 -17.86 -12.74
CA LEU A 244 -3.93 -18.28 -14.14
C LEU A 244 -2.54 -18.47 -14.74
N ASP A 245 -1.46 -18.15 -14.02
CA ASP A 245 -0.09 -18.30 -14.55
C ASP A 245 0.19 -19.76 -14.96
N ARG A 246 -0.41 -20.73 -14.26
CA ARG A 246 -0.34 -22.16 -14.59
C ARG A 246 -0.96 -22.53 -15.93
N PHE A 247 -1.85 -21.69 -16.45
CA PHE A 247 -2.57 -21.88 -17.72
C PHE A 247 -2.09 -20.92 -18.81
N TYR A 248 -1.06 -20.11 -18.54
CA TYR A 248 -0.62 -19.04 -19.43
C TYR A 248 -0.29 -19.53 -20.85
N GLU A 249 0.41 -20.67 -20.97
CA GLU A 249 0.71 -21.28 -22.28
C GLU A 249 -0.55 -21.74 -23.01
N GLN A 250 -1.55 -22.26 -22.30
CA GLN A 250 -2.81 -22.72 -22.90
C GLN A 250 -3.68 -21.56 -23.37
N ILE A 251 -3.69 -20.45 -22.61
CA ILE A 251 -4.44 -19.24 -22.96
C ILE A 251 -3.83 -18.56 -24.19
N ASN A 252 -2.50 -18.47 -24.26
CA ASN A 252 -1.82 -17.84 -25.39
C ASN A 252 -1.76 -18.72 -26.65
N ALA A 253 -2.10 -20.01 -26.53
CA ALA A 253 -2.19 -20.94 -27.66
C ALA A 253 -3.56 -20.88 -28.39
N ILE A 254 -4.51 -20.09 -27.88
CA ILE A 254 -5.85 -19.85 -28.47
C ILE A 254 -5.84 -18.50 -29.18
#